data_AF-A0A853U4W6-F1
#
_entry.id   AF-A0A853U4W6-F1
#
_cell.length_a   1.000
_cell.length_b   1.000
_cell.length_c   1.000
_cell.angle_alpha   90.00
_cell.angle_beta   90.00
_cell.angle_gamma   90.00
#
_symmetry.space_group_name_H-M   'P 1'
#
loop_
_entity.id
_entity.type
_entity.pdbx_description
1 polymer ?
#
loop_
_entity_poly.entity_id
_entity_poly.type
_entity_poly.pdbx_seq_one_letter_code
_entity_poly.pdbx_strand_id
1 'polypeptide(L)'
;MIVFGPLTALVGVGLLAASPLAVIVFGLLVLASGFFITHSIASAWVPSRGAARLGLPAQAASMYMLFYYMGSSAAGNLTPLAWQDFGWWGVTAMTGAFMGVSLLIAIGLAKSETA
;
A
#
# COMPACT_ATOMS: atom_id res chain seq x y z
N MET A 1 8.89 3.43 11.31
CA MET A 1 9.26 3.61 9.89
C MET A 1 8.18 3.11 8.93
N ILE A 2 7.59 1.94 9.16
CA ILE A 2 6.62 1.32 8.22
C ILE A 2 5.32 2.11 7.99
N VAL A 3 4.95 3.00 8.93
CA VAL A 3 3.76 3.89 8.85
C VAL A 3 3.93 5.04 7.84
N PHE A 4 5.16 5.44 7.53
CA PHE A 4 5.43 6.62 6.71
C PHE A 4 5.00 6.44 5.25
N GLY A 5 5.18 5.25 4.70
CA GLY A 5 4.79 4.92 3.33
C GLY A 5 3.28 5.06 3.10
N PRO A 6 2.42 4.37 3.88
CA PRO A 6 0.97 4.48 3.72
C PRO A 6 0.42 5.89 3.99
N LEU A 7 0.99 6.63 4.95
CA LEU A 7 0.63 8.04 5.17
C LEU A 7 0.93 8.91 3.95
N THR A 8 2.14 8.76 3.38
CA THR A 8 2.53 9.48 2.17
C THR A 8 1.60 9.12 1.01
N ALA A 9 1.28 7.83 0.87
CA ALA A 9 0.36 7.36 -0.17
C ALA A 9 -1.04 7.98 -0.03
N LEU A 10 -1.57 8.08 1.20
CA LEU A 10 -2.86 8.70 1.48
C LEU A 10 -2.88 10.21 1.19
N VAL A 11 -1.78 10.93 1.43
CA VAL A 11 -1.64 12.32 0.99
C VAL A 11 -1.75 12.40 -0.53
N GLY A 12 -1.07 11.49 -1.25
CA GLY A 12 -1.19 11.36 -2.70
C GLY A 12 -2.63 11.14 -3.14
N VAL A 13 -3.35 10.22 -2.51
CA VAL A 13 -4.78 9.97 -2.77
C VAL A 13 -5.64 11.23 -2.56
N GLY A 14 -5.38 12.00 -1.49
CA GLY A 14 -6.07 13.26 -1.26
C GLY A 14 -5.87 14.27 -2.40
N LEU A 15 -4.66 14.32 -2.98
CA LEU A 15 -4.37 15.16 -4.14
C LEU A 15 -5.06 14.69 -5.42
N LEU A 16 -5.28 13.38 -5.58
CA LEU A 16 -6.05 12.84 -6.72
C LEU A 16 -7.52 13.28 -6.71
N ALA A 17 -8.06 13.69 -5.57
CA ALA A 17 -9.42 14.22 -5.47
C ALA A 17 -9.56 15.67 -5.98
N ALA A 18 -8.45 16.35 -6.30
CA ALA A 18 -8.47 17.70 -6.84
C ALA A 18 -8.87 17.74 -8.32
N SER A 19 -9.39 18.88 -8.79
CA SER A 19 -9.75 19.09 -10.20
C SER A 19 -8.59 19.44 -11.14
N PRO A 20 -7.56 20.23 -10.74
CA PRO A 20 -6.50 20.61 -11.66
C PRO A 20 -5.62 19.41 -12.04
N LEU A 21 -5.45 19.18 -13.35
CA LEU A 21 -4.68 18.04 -13.87
C LEU A 21 -3.24 17.98 -13.31
N ALA A 22 -2.57 19.13 -13.18
CA ALA A 22 -1.23 19.20 -12.60
C ALA A 22 -1.17 18.67 -11.16
N VAL A 23 -2.22 18.91 -10.36
CA VAL A 23 -2.31 18.43 -8.98
C VAL A 23 -2.56 16.91 -8.97
N ILE A 24 -3.38 16.40 -9.87
CA ILE A 24 -3.62 14.95 -10.03
C ILE A 24 -2.30 14.24 -10.38
N VAL A 25 -1.56 14.75 -11.37
CA VAL A 25 -0.27 14.17 -11.77
C VAL A 25 0.73 14.18 -10.61
N PHE A 26 0.82 15.27 -9.87
CA PHE A 26 1.65 15.33 -8.68
C PHE A 26 1.18 14.35 -7.60
N GLY A 27 -0.14 14.22 -7.40
CA GLY A 27 -0.74 13.23 -6.51
C GLY A 27 -0.38 11.80 -6.86
N LEU A 28 -0.30 11.45 -8.16
CA LEU A 28 0.14 10.13 -8.62
C LEU A 28 1.60 9.85 -8.23
N LEU A 29 2.49 10.85 -8.33
CA LEU A 29 3.90 10.73 -7.91
C LEU A 29 4.02 10.52 -6.40
N VAL A 30 3.24 11.26 -5.61
CA VAL A 30 3.22 11.13 -4.15
C VAL A 30 2.65 9.76 -3.73
N LEU A 31 1.54 9.34 -4.34
CA LEU A 31 0.95 8.01 -4.15
C LEU A 31 1.95 6.90 -4.46
N ALA A 32 2.56 6.94 -5.65
CA ALA A 32 3.55 5.94 -6.07
C ALA A 32 4.73 5.90 -5.10
N SER A 33 5.24 7.06 -4.69
CA SER A 33 6.35 7.16 -3.73
C SER A 33 6.00 6.52 -2.38
N GLY A 34 4.82 6.81 -1.83
CA GLY A 34 4.34 6.19 -0.59
C GLY A 34 4.16 4.67 -0.70
N PHE A 35 3.62 4.20 -1.82
CA PHE A 35 3.49 2.77 -2.12
C PHE A 35 4.87 2.09 -2.18
N PHE A 36 5.81 2.64 -2.94
CA PHE A 36 7.16 2.06 -3.08
C PHE A 36 7.93 2.08 -1.75
N ILE A 37 7.81 3.12 -0.93
CA ILE A 37 8.37 3.14 0.43
C ILE A 37 7.81 1.96 1.24
N THR A 38 6.49 1.78 1.23
CA THR A 38 5.83 0.68 1.96
C THR A 38 6.29 -0.68 1.45
N HIS A 39 6.30 -0.86 0.12
CA HIS A 39 6.68 -2.10 -0.55
C HIS A 39 8.14 -2.46 -0.25
N SER A 40 9.08 -1.54 -0.41
CA SER A 40 10.50 -1.76 -0.14
C SER A 40 10.80 -2.08 1.31
N ILE A 41 10.15 -1.40 2.27
CA ILE A 41 10.32 -1.69 3.70
C ILE A 41 9.75 -3.08 4.01
N ALA A 42 8.53 -3.39 3.56
CA ALA A 42 7.88 -4.66 3.84
C ALA A 42 8.63 -5.85 3.19
N SER A 43 9.09 -5.71 1.96
CA SER A 43 9.81 -6.76 1.24
C SER A 43 11.15 -7.11 1.87
N ALA A 44 11.83 -6.14 2.51
CA ALA A 44 13.04 -6.38 3.29
C ALA A 44 12.75 -6.89 4.72
N TRP A 45 11.70 -6.37 5.35
CA TRP A 45 11.36 -6.66 6.76
C TRP A 45 10.74 -8.04 6.95
N VAL A 46 9.85 -8.51 6.05
CA VAL A 46 9.18 -9.81 6.23
C VAL A 46 10.17 -10.98 6.23
N PRO A 47 11.11 -11.10 5.27
CA PRO A 47 12.09 -12.20 5.26
C PRO A 47 13.08 -12.11 6.43
N SER A 48 13.52 -10.91 6.80
CA SER A 48 14.43 -10.72 7.94
C SER A 48 13.77 -11.10 9.28
N ARG A 49 12.49 -10.74 9.47
CA ARG A 49 11.71 -11.18 10.63
C ARG A 49 11.48 -12.71 10.63
N GLY A 50 11.22 -13.29 9.46
CA GLY A 50 11.10 -14.75 9.29
C GLY A 50 12.38 -15.50 9.63
N ALA A 51 13.54 -14.97 9.24
CA ALA A 51 14.84 -15.49 9.65
C ALA A 51 15.02 -15.41 11.17
N ALA A 52 14.78 -14.24 11.76
CA ALA A 52 15.05 -14.00 13.18
C ALA A 52 14.14 -14.79 14.12
N ARG A 53 12.85 -15.01 13.77
CA ARG A 53 11.89 -15.68 14.65
C ARG A 53 11.69 -17.16 14.36
N LEU A 54 11.82 -17.59 13.10
CA LEU A 54 11.47 -18.94 12.67
C LEU A 54 12.61 -19.66 11.94
N GLY A 55 13.70 -18.98 11.58
CA GLY A 55 14.78 -19.56 10.76
C GLY A 55 14.38 -19.81 9.30
N LEU A 56 13.28 -19.22 8.82
CA LEU A 56 12.66 -19.53 7.51
C LEU A 56 12.51 -18.29 6.61
N PRO A 57 13.60 -17.60 6.21
CA PRO A 57 13.52 -16.39 5.40
C PRO A 57 12.87 -16.59 4.03
N ALA A 58 13.18 -17.69 3.35
CA ALA A 58 12.69 -17.96 2.00
C ALA A 58 11.16 -18.17 1.98
N GLN A 59 10.61 -18.85 2.98
CA GLN A 59 9.18 -19.06 3.11
C GLN A 59 8.45 -17.75 3.49
N ALA A 60 9.05 -16.93 4.35
CA ALA A 60 8.50 -15.61 4.66
C ALA A 60 8.47 -14.70 3.41
N ALA A 61 9.52 -14.70 2.60
CA ALA A 61 9.59 -13.96 1.35
C ALA A 61 8.53 -14.43 0.33
N SER A 62 8.33 -15.74 0.18
CA SER A 62 7.32 -16.28 -0.75
C SER A 62 5.91 -15.94 -0.30
N MET A 63 5.63 -15.96 1.01
CA MET A 63 4.35 -15.49 1.56
C MET A 63 4.12 -14.01 1.29
N TYR A 64 5.14 -13.15 1.46
CA TYR A 64 5.04 -11.74 1.08
C TYR A 64 4.67 -11.57 -0.39
N MET A 65 5.36 -12.26 -1.30
CA MET A 65 5.09 -12.20 -2.73
C MET A 65 3.70 -12.73 -3.08
N LEU A 66 3.26 -13.83 -2.45
CA LEU A 66 1.92 -14.37 -2.62
C LEU A 66 0.85 -13.32 -2.32
N PHE A 67 0.93 -12.65 -1.16
CA PHE A 67 -0.03 -11.61 -0.80
C PHE A 67 0.11 -10.34 -1.64
N TYR A 68 1.33 -9.98 -2.05
CA TYR A 68 1.56 -8.86 -2.97
C TYR A 68 0.84 -9.08 -4.31
N TYR A 69 1.04 -10.25 -4.93
CA TYR A 69 0.38 -10.57 -6.20
C TYR A 69 -1.12 -10.77 -6.04
N MET A 70 -1.57 -11.43 -4.95
CA MET A 70 -3.00 -11.58 -4.66
C MET A 70 -3.69 -10.22 -4.53
N GLY A 71 -3.11 -9.28 -3.77
CA GLY A 71 -3.62 -7.92 -3.64
C GLY A 71 -3.60 -7.17 -4.97
N SER A 72 -2.52 -7.30 -5.76
CA SER A 72 -2.43 -6.70 -7.09
C SER A 72 -3.48 -7.24 -8.06
N SER A 73 -3.78 -8.54 -8.03
CA SER A 73 -4.84 -9.14 -8.83
C SER A 73 -6.22 -8.65 -8.40
N ALA A 74 -6.49 -8.56 -7.09
CA ALA A 74 -7.74 -8.02 -6.59
C ALA A 74 -7.92 -6.55 -7.01
N ALA A 75 -6.92 -5.71 -6.76
CA ALA A 75 -6.94 -4.31 -7.16
C ALA A 75 -7.10 -4.14 -8.68
N GLY A 76 -6.39 -4.94 -9.48
CA GLY A 76 -6.46 -4.91 -10.94
C GLY A 76 -7.85 -5.26 -11.50
N ASN A 77 -8.59 -6.18 -10.86
CA ASN A 77 -9.95 -6.52 -11.27
C ASN A 77 -11.01 -5.55 -10.73
N LEU A 78 -10.81 -5.01 -9.52
CA LEU A 78 -11.76 -4.09 -8.88
C LEU A 78 -11.66 -2.66 -9.43
N THR A 79 -10.48 -2.22 -9.87
CA THR A 79 -10.28 -0.84 -10.37
C THR A 79 -11.16 -0.52 -11.60
N PRO A 80 -11.25 -1.39 -12.63
CA PRO A 80 -12.15 -1.16 -13.76
C PRO A 80 -13.62 -1.08 -13.36
N LEU A 81 -14.06 -1.90 -12.40
CA LEU A 81 -15.44 -1.86 -11.89
C LEU A 81 -15.71 -0.54 -11.15
N ALA A 82 -14.79 -0.12 -10.28
CA ALA A 82 -14.88 1.17 -9.59
C ALA A 82 -14.91 2.36 -10.58
N TRP A 83 -14.17 2.26 -11.69
CA TRP A 83 -14.21 3.24 -12.76
C TRP A 83 -15.55 3.26 -13.51
N GLN A 84 -16.12 2.09 -13.83
CA GLN A 84 -17.37 2.01 -14.56
C GLN A 84 -18.53 2.64 -13.79
N ASP A 85 -18.63 2.37 -12.48
CA ASP A 85 -19.77 2.81 -11.67
C ASP A 85 -19.60 4.25 -11.12
N PHE A 86 -18.36 4.65 -10.81
CA PHE A 86 -18.08 5.90 -10.07
C PHE A 86 -16.96 6.75 -10.68
N GLY A 87 -16.43 6.38 -11.85
CA GLY A 87 -15.38 7.12 -12.55
C GLY A 87 -14.10 7.29 -11.73
N TRP A 88 -13.49 8.46 -11.87
CA TRP A 88 -12.24 8.81 -11.18
C TRP A 88 -12.37 8.80 -9.64
N TRP A 89 -13.54 9.18 -9.13
CA TRP A 89 -13.79 9.14 -7.69
C TRP A 89 -13.79 7.71 -7.15
N GLY A 90 -14.39 6.77 -7.88
CA GLY A 90 -14.38 5.34 -7.50
C GLY A 90 -12.97 4.78 -7.35
N VAL A 91 -12.12 5.02 -8.35
CA VAL A 91 -10.72 4.56 -8.33
C VAL A 91 -9.93 5.21 -7.20
N THR A 92 -10.13 6.51 -6.98
CA THR A 92 -9.45 7.26 -5.92
C THR A 92 -9.86 6.78 -4.53
N ALA A 93 -11.17 6.61 -4.28
CA ALA A 93 -11.71 6.14 -3.02
C ALA A 93 -11.27 4.69 -2.72
N MET A 94 -11.31 3.81 -3.72
CA MET A 94 -10.84 2.43 -3.57
C MET A 94 -9.35 2.36 -3.24
N THR A 95 -8.52 3.14 -3.95
CA THR A 95 -7.08 3.24 -3.66
C THR A 95 -6.84 3.77 -2.24
N GLY A 96 -7.60 4.80 -1.83
CA GLY A 96 -7.60 5.32 -0.48
C GLY A 96 -7.95 4.26 0.57
N ALA A 97 -8.94 3.42 0.30
CA ALA A 97 -9.31 2.33 1.21
C ALA A 97 -8.17 1.30 1.36
N PHE A 98 -7.53 0.88 0.27
CA PHE A 98 -6.37 -0.04 0.34
C PHE A 98 -5.19 0.57 1.11
N MET A 99 -4.86 1.84 0.85
CA MET A 99 -3.79 2.53 1.60
C MET A 99 -4.18 2.77 3.06
N GLY A 100 -5.46 3.00 3.35
CA GLY A 100 -5.99 3.11 4.71
C GLY A 100 -5.86 1.79 5.48
N VAL A 101 -6.22 0.66 4.87
CA VAL A 101 -5.99 -0.67 5.46
C VAL A 101 -4.49 -0.92 5.68
N SER A 102 -3.65 -0.59 4.71
CA SER A 102 -2.19 -0.68 4.84
C SER A 102 -1.67 0.14 6.03
N LEU A 103 -2.17 1.37 6.22
CA LEU A 103 -1.83 2.22 7.36
C LEU A 103 -2.23 1.59 8.70
N LEU A 104 -3.45 1.06 8.81
CA LEU A 104 -3.92 0.40 10.04
C LEU A 104 -3.06 -0.81 10.40
N ILE A 105 -2.70 -1.64 9.41
CA ILE A 105 -1.78 -2.76 9.59
C ILE A 105 -0.40 -2.26 10.04
N ALA A 106 0.13 -1.23 9.39
CA ALA A 106 1.42 -0.63 9.73
C ALA A 106 1.46 -0.10 11.17
N ILE A 107 0.37 0.52 11.65
CA ILE A 107 0.23 0.98 13.04
C ILE A 107 0.19 -0.21 14.00
N GLY A 108 -0.58 -1.25 13.68
CA GLY A 108 -0.65 -2.46 14.50
C GLY A 108 0.72 -3.15 14.64
N LEU A 109 1.47 -3.24 13.54
CA LEU A 109 2.82 -3.77 13.53
C LEU A 109 3.80 -2.93 14.36
N ALA A 110 3.75 -1.59 14.22
CA ALA A 110 4.61 -0.69 15.00
C ALA A 110 4.39 -0.84 16.51
N LYS A 111 3.15 -1.08 16.95
CA LYS A 111 2.84 -1.36 18.36
C LYS A 111 3.35 -2.72 18.84
N SER A 112 3.37 -3.71 17.95
CA SER A 112 3.81 -5.08 18.28
C SER A 112 5.33 -5.24 18.40
N GLU A 113 6.11 -4.24 17.97
CA GLU A 113 7.57 -4.22 18.12
C GLU A 113 8.03 -3.54 19.41
N THR A 114 7.16 -2.76 20.05
CA THR A 114 7.43 -2.07 21.32
C THR A 114 7.02 -2.86 22.56
N ALA A 115 6.33 -3.99 22.40
CA ALA A 115 5.90 -4.90 23.46
C ALA A 115 6.72 -6.19 23.43
#